data_AF-A0A3B9IF31-F1
#
_entry.id   AF-A0A3B9IF31-F1
#
_cell.length_a   1.000
_cell.length_b   1.000
_cell.length_c   1.000
_cell.angle_alpha   90.00
_cell.angle_beta   90.00
_cell.angle_gamma   90.00
#
_symmetry.space_group_name_H-M   'P 1'
#
loop_
_entity.id
_entity.type
_entity.pdbx_description
1 polymer ?
#
loop_
_entity_poly.entity_id
_entity_poly.type
_entity_poly.pdbx_seq_one_letter_code
_entity_poly.pdbx_strand_id
1 'polypeptide(L)' 'MAAALIGVTKRYGAMAALDGIDLTLHRGEVLALLGPNGAG' A
#
# COMPACT_ATOMS: atom_id res chain seq x y z
N MET A 1 3.48 0.63 -17.37
CA MET A 1 3.26 1.02 -15.96
C MET A 1 2.11 2.03 -15.92
N ALA A 2 1.14 1.85 -15.02
CA ALA A 2 0.01 2.76 -14.84
C ALA A 2 0.15 3.61 -13.58
N ALA A 3 0.64 3.03 -12.48
CA ALA A 3 0.96 3.72 -11.24
C ALA A 3 2.02 2.97 -10.43
N ALA A 4 2.70 3.66 -9.51
CA ALA A 4 3.47 3.04 -8.44
C ALA A 4 3.44 3.86 -7.14
N LEU A 5 3.68 3.14 -6.05
CA LEU A 5 3.96 3.61 -4.71
C LEU A 5 5.34 3.10 -4.35
N ILE A 6 6.18 3.96 -3.77
CA ILE A 6 7.55 3.62 -3.36
C ILE A 6 7.75 4.09 -1.92
N GLY A 7 8.12 3.18 -1.03
CA GLY A 7 8.45 3.45 0.37
C GLY A 7 7.34 4.14 1.14
N VAL A 8 6.07 3.84 0.85
CA VAL A 8 4.95 4.55 1.46
C VAL A 8 4.78 4.16 2.92
N THR A 9 4.93 5.15 3.81
CA THR A 9 4.69 5.04 5.24
C THR A 9 3.55 5.97 5.65
N LYS A 10 2.63 5.46 6.49
CA LYS A 10 1.56 6.25 7.09
C LYS A 10 1.52 5.98 8.59
N ARG A 11 1.52 7.06 9.39
CA ARG A 11 1.43 6.99 10.85
C ARG A 11 0.22 7.75 11.37
N TYR A 12 -0.38 7.21 12.43
CA TYR A 12 -1.36 7.85 13.29
C TYR A 12 -0.81 7.87 14.71
N GLY A 13 -0.26 9.01 15.13
CA GLY A 13 0.52 9.11 16.35
C GLY A 13 1.70 8.13 16.34
N ALA A 14 1.80 7.30 17.37
CA ALA A 14 2.85 6.29 17.49
C ALA A 14 2.62 5.06 16.59
N MET A 15 1.39 4.84 16.10
CA MET A 15 1.04 3.66 15.30
C MET A 15 1.44 3.86 13.83
N ALA A 16 2.22 2.94 13.27
CA ALA A 16 2.42 2.84 11.84
C ALA A 16 1.29 2.00 11.23
N ALA A 17 0.45 2.65 10.41
CA ALA A 17 -0.61 2.00 9.65
C ALA A 17 -0.02 1.35 8.39
N LEU A 18 0.84 2.08 7.68
CA LEU A 18 1.66 1.56 6.58
C LEU A 18 3.13 1.81 6.91
N ASP A 19 4.01 0.88 6.59
CA ASP A 19 5.45 1.02 6.82
C ASP A 19 6.26 0.54 5.60
N GLY A 20 6.79 1.49 4.83
CA GLY A 20 7.71 1.22 3.72
C GLY A 20 7.11 0.40 2.58
N ILE A 21 5.85 0.64 2.22
CA ILE A 21 5.15 -0.17 1.21
C ILE A 21 5.54 0.24 -0.21
N ASP A 22 5.97 -0.75 -1.00
CA ASP A 22 6.17 -0.66 -2.45
C ASP A 22 5.05 -1.39 -3.20
N LEU A 23 4.49 -0.75 -4.23
CA LEU A 23 3.45 -1.34 -5.07
C LEU A 23 3.55 -0.80 -6.49
N THR A 24 3.45 -1.67 -7.49
CA THR A 24 3.36 -1.28 -8.90
C THR A 24 2.07 -1.82 -9.50
N LEU A 25 1.37 -0.99 -10.27
CA LEU A 25 0.20 -1.38 -11.03
C LEU A 25 0.46 -1.20 -12.53
N HIS A 26 0.25 -2.27 -13.30
CA HIS A 26 0.40 -2.25 -14.75
C HIS A 26 -0.91 -1.88 -15.46
N ARG A 27 -0.80 -1.44 -16.71
CA ARG A 27 -1.99 -1.08 -17.51
C ARG A 27 -2.76 -2.37 -17.84
N GLY A 28 -4.06 -2.39 -17.54
CA GLY A 28 -4.92 -3.55 -17.75
C GLY A 28 -4.88 -4.59 -16.61
N GLU A 29 -4.13 -4.32 -15.54
CA GLU A 29 -4.06 -5.16 -14.35
C GLU A 29 -5.19 -4.81 -13.37
N VAL A 30 -5.78 -5.82 -12.74
CA VAL A 30 -6.69 -5.67 -11.60
C VAL A 30 -5.99 -6.24 -10.38
N LEU A 31 -5.71 -5.40 -9.39
CA LEU A 31 -5.02 -5.77 -8.17
C LEU A 31 -5.99 -5.68 -6.99
N ALA A 32 -6.15 -6.77 -6.25
CA ALA A 32 -6.90 -6.81 -4.99
C ALA A 32 -5.93 -6.90 -3.81
N LEU A 33 -6.10 -6.01 -2.82
CA LEU A 33 -5.38 -6.07 -1.55
C LEU A 33 -6.34 -6.62 -0.49
N LEU A 34 -5.97 -7.73 0.15
CA LEU A 34 -6.77 -8.38 1.18
C LEU A 34 -6.00 -8.42 2.49
N GLY A 35 -6.71 -8.17 3.58
CA GLY A 35 -6.17 -8.27 4.93
C GLY A 35 -7.29 -8.16 5.97
N PRO A 36 -7.02 -8.54 7.22
CA PRO A 36 -7.95 -8.30 8.32
C PRO A 36 -8.16 -6.80 8.56
N ASN A 37 -9.20 -6.45 9.33
CA ASN A 37 -9.45 -5.07 9.73
C ASN A 37 -8.21 -4.47 10.42
N GLY A 38 -7.71 -3.34 9.88
CA GLY A 38 -6.53 -2.65 10.40
C GLY A 38 -5.18 -3.18 9.89
N ALA A 39 -5.15 -4.02 8.84
CA ALA A 39 -3.91 -4.53 8.25
C ALA A 39 -3.05 -3.47 7.51
N GLY A 40 -3.61 -2.28 7.29
CA GLY A 40 -2.95 -1.17 6.61
C GLY A 40 -3.72 0.13 6.81
#